data_AF-A0A542DT61-F1
#
_entry.id   AF-A0A542DT61-F1
#
_cell.length_a   1.000
_cell.length_b   1.000
_cell.length_c   1.000
_cell.angle_alpha   90.00
_cell.angle_beta   90.00
_cell.angle_gamma   90.00
#
_symmetry.space_group_name_H-M   'P 1'
#
loop_
_entity.id
_entity.type
_entity.pdbx_description
1 polymer ?
#
loop_
_entity_poly.entity_id
_entity_poly.type
_entity_poly.pdbx_seq_one_letter_code
_entity_poly.pdbx_strand_id
1 'polypeptide(L)'
;MIDPRAAVTQQPSPTMDPALVARLPLPSHVTVRVDGRSRRGWLIGSSHEPTGWIGRVQYDDDCGQEVTAEIPAEQISPAGAGWVD
;
A
#
# COMPACT_ATOMS: atom_id res chain seq x y z
N MET A 1 -35.28 22.25 -19.88
CA MET A 1 -34.20 21.53 -20.56
C MET A 1 -32.93 21.84 -19.77
N ILE A 2 -32.56 20.96 -18.85
CA ILE A 2 -31.38 21.07 -17.99
C ILE A 2 -30.40 19.99 -18.45
N ASP A 3 -29.15 20.36 -18.63
CA ASP A 3 -28.07 19.53 -19.14
C ASP A 3 -27.76 18.35 -18.19
N PRO A 4 -27.77 17.06 -18.62
CA PRO A 4 -27.74 15.92 -17.69
C PRO A 4 -26.33 15.41 -17.34
N ARG A 5 -25.22 16.10 -17.62
CA ARG A 5 -23.87 15.52 -17.46
C ARG A 5 -22.81 16.38 -16.76
N ALA A 6 -23.18 17.12 -15.72
CA ALA A 6 -22.20 17.54 -14.70
C ALA A 6 -22.07 16.47 -13.61
N ALA A 7 -21.83 15.22 -14.00
CA ALA A 7 -21.25 14.25 -13.09
C ALA A 7 -19.79 14.68 -12.92
N VAL A 8 -19.52 15.47 -11.88
CA VAL A 8 -18.17 15.58 -11.35
C VAL A 8 -17.81 14.15 -10.96
N THR A 9 -17.10 13.46 -11.83
CA THR A 9 -16.37 12.25 -11.48
C THR A 9 -15.44 12.68 -10.35
N GLN A 10 -15.90 12.55 -9.11
CA GLN A 10 -15.02 12.13 -8.03
C GLN A 10 -14.52 10.76 -8.48
N GLN A 11 -13.52 10.76 -9.36
CA GLN A 11 -12.57 9.68 -9.42
C GLN A 11 -12.18 9.47 -7.96
N PRO A 12 -12.46 8.31 -7.36
CA PRO A 12 -11.85 8.03 -6.08
C PRO A 12 -10.36 8.28 -6.30
N SER A 13 -9.73 9.05 -5.41
CA SER A 13 -8.26 9.04 -5.27
C SER A 13 -7.83 7.59 -5.45
N PRO A 14 -6.73 7.26 -6.15
CA PRO A 14 -6.35 5.87 -6.35
C PRO A 14 -6.04 5.25 -4.98
N THR A 15 -7.08 4.80 -4.28
CA THR A 15 -7.03 3.95 -3.12
C THR A 15 -6.42 2.70 -3.70
N MET A 16 -5.14 2.49 -3.40
CA MET A 16 -4.46 1.28 -3.81
C MET A 16 -5.35 0.09 -3.50
N ASP A 17 -5.58 -0.74 -4.51
CA ASP A 17 -6.35 -1.96 -4.33
C ASP A 17 -5.64 -2.80 -3.26
N PRO A 18 -6.25 -3.02 -2.08
CA PRO A 18 -5.60 -3.76 -1.00
C PRO A 18 -5.33 -5.22 -1.40
N ALA A 19 -6.04 -5.76 -2.39
CA ALA A 19 -5.75 -7.10 -2.93
C ALA A 19 -4.43 -7.16 -3.73
N LEU A 20 -3.80 -6.02 -4.01
CA LEU A 20 -2.54 -5.96 -4.73
C LEU A 20 -1.41 -6.69 -4.01
N VAL A 21 -1.35 -6.61 -2.67
CA VAL A 21 -0.28 -7.27 -1.90
C VAL A 21 -0.32 -8.80 -2.06
N ALA A 22 -1.51 -9.37 -2.27
CA ALA A 22 -1.68 -10.80 -2.51
C ALA A 22 -1.23 -11.24 -3.91
N ARG A 23 -1.05 -10.29 -4.84
CA ARG A 23 -0.74 -10.54 -6.26
C ARG A 23 0.72 -10.27 -6.61
N LEU A 24 1.45 -9.60 -5.73
CA LEU A 24 2.88 -9.32 -5.94
C LEU A 24 3.70 -10.61 -5.79
N PRO A 25 4.69 -10.84 -6.67
CA PRO A 25 5.58 -11.99 -6.53
C PRO A 25 6.44 -11.84 -5.27
N LEU A 26 6.64 -12.91 -4.51
CA LEU A 26 7.44 -12.87 -3.29
C LEU A 26 8.88 -13.38 -3.54
N PRO A 27 9.92 -12.69 -3.02
CA PRO A 27 9.86 -11.37 -2.39
C PRO A 27 9.64 -10.24 -3.42
N SER A 28 8.93 -9.17 -3.04
CA SER A 28 8.71 -7.97 -3.88
C SER A 28 9.22 -6.69 -3.22
N HIS A 29 9.74 -5.76 -4.00
CA HIS A 29 10.02 -4.41 -3.51
C HIS A 29 8.73 -3.61 -3.33
N VAL A 30 8.58 -3.03 -2.15
CA VAL A 30 7.44 -2.18 -1.80
C VAL A 30 7.90 -0.89 -1.13
N THR A 31 7.01 0.09 -1.12
CA THR A 31 7.08 1.25 -0.21
C THR A 31 5.98 1.08 0.83
N VAL A 32 6.33 1.19 2.10
CA VAL A 32 5.36 1.16 3.22
C VAL A 32 5.25 2.53 3.85
N ARG A 33 4.08 2.85 4.39
CA ARG A 33 3.86 4.04 5.21
C ARG A 33 3.78 3.63 6.67
N VAL A 34 4.79 3.99 7.46
CA VAL A 34 4.89 3.70 8.90
C VAL A 34 5.17 5.01 9.63
N ASP A 35 4.41 5.31 10.68
CA ASP A 35 4.50 6.57 11.44
C ASP A 35 4.45 7.83 10.55
N GLY A 36 3.62 7.78 9.51
CA GLY A 36 3.48 8.87 8.54
C GLY A 36 4.66 9.04 7.57
N ARG A 37 5.66 8.16 7.61
CA ARG A 37 6.84 8.19 6.74
C ARG A 37 6.80 7.05 5.72
N SER A 38 7.21 7.35 4.50
CA SER A 38 7.44 6.32 3.48
C SER A 38 8.79 5.65 3.69
N ARG A 39 8.81 4.32 3.69
CA ARG A 39 10.01 3.48 3.81
C ARG A 39 10.05 2.47 2.68
N ARG A 40 11.25 2.18 2.17
CA ARG A 40 11.44 1.08 1.23
C ARG A 40 11.56 -0.22 2.01
N GLY A 41 10.95 -1.27 1.50
CA GLY A 41 11.01 -2.58 2.13
C GLY A 41 10.78 -3.71 1.13
N TRP A 42 10.81 -4.92 1.67
CA TRP A 42 10.55 -6.15 0.98
C TRP A 42 9.27 -6.77 1.51
N LEU A 43 8.26 -6.92 0.65
CA LEU A 43 7.12 -7.78 0.94
C LEU A 43 7.59 -9.22 0.85
N ILE A 44 7.50 -9.93 1.97
CA ILE A 44 7.98 -11.32 2.11
C ILE A 44 6.83 -12.31 2.39
N GLY A 45 5.61 -11.81 2.60
CA GLY A 45 4.42 -12.61 2.81
C GLY A 45 3.16 -11.76 2.76
N SER A 46 2.00 -12.41 2.61
CA SER A 46 0.70 -11.78 2.69
C SER A 46 -0.33 -12.74 3.29
N SER A 47 -1.20 -12.25 4.16
CA SER A 47 -2.35 -12.99 4.69
C SER A 47 -3.63 -12.18 4.50
N HIS A 48 -4.76 -12.88 4.43
CA HIS A 48 -6.08 -12.26 4.40
C HIS A 48 -6.75 -12.46 5.76
N GLU A 49 -6.93 -11.37 6.49
CA GLU A 49 -7.63 -11.32 7.77
C GLU A 49 -9.06 -10.80 7.57
N PRO A 50 -9.98 -10.99 8.53
CA PRO A 50 -11.35 -10.45 8.43
C PRO A 50 -11.41 -8.94 8.21
N THR A 51 -10.38 -8.21 8.66
CA THR A 51 -10.26 -6.75 8.52
C THR A 51 -9.59 -6.31 7.21
N GLY A 52 -9.05 -7.24 6.41
CA GLY A 52 -8.40 -6.94 5.14
C GLY A 52 -7.11 -7.71 4.90
N TRP A 53 -6.42 -7.38 3.81
CA TRP A 53 -5.11 -7.94 3.51
C TRP A 53 -4.03 -7.31 4.38
N ILE A 54 -3.16 -8.16 4.92
CA ILE A 54 -1.97 -7.78 5.65
C ILE A 54 -0.75 -8.27 4.88
N GLY A 55 0.24 -7.39 4.69
CA GLY A 55 1.53 -7.75 4.13
C GLY A 55 2.59 -7.85 5.22
N ARG A 56 3.35 -8.94 5.22
CA ARG A 56 4.55 -9.06 6.06
C ARG A 56 5.72 -8.42 5.33
N VAL A 57 6.27 -7.35 5.90
CA VAL A 57 7.30 -6.51 5.27
C VAL A 57 8.55 -6.42 6.14
N GLN A 58 9.72 -6.57 5.51
CA GLN A 58 11.02 -6.26 6.10
C GLN A 58 11.52 -4.90 5.59
N TYR A 59 11.91 -4.00 6.49
CA TYR A 59 12.38 -2.64 6.15
C TYR A 59 13.30 -2.08 7.23
N ASP A 60 14.05 -1.02 6.91
CA ASP A 60 14.86 -0.28 7.90
C ASP A 60 14.02 0.81 8.59
N ASP A 61 14.01 0.82 9.92
CA ASP A 61 13.40 1.87 10.73
C ASP A 61 14.22 3.18 10.73
N ASP A 62 13.79 4.19 11.51
CA ASP A 62 14.50 5.48 11.57
C ASP A 62 15.87 5.41 12.25
N CYS A 63 16.14 4.32 12.99
CA CYS A 63 17.42 4.05 13.60
C CYS A 63 18.34 3.23 12.67
N GLY A 64 17.87 2.88 11.47
CA GLY A 64 18.57 1.98 10.55
C GLY A 64 18.60 0.53 11.05
N GLN A 65 17.67 0.14 11.94
CA GLN A 65 17.49 -1.25 12.34
C GLN A 65 16.55 -1.95 11.37
N GLU A 66 16.90 -3.17 10.99
CA GLU A 66 16.03 -4.02 10.19
C GLU A 66 14.87 -4.51 11.06
N VAL A 67 13.64 -4.26 10.61
CA VAL A 67 12.41 -4.66 11.28
C VAL A 67 11.57 -5.49 10.32
N THR A 68 10.95 -6.55 10.84
CA THR A 68 9.88 -7.29 10.13
C THR A 68 8.56 -7.01 10.83
N ALA A 69 7.58 -6.49 10.09
CA ALA A 69 6.27 -6.14 10.64
C ALA A 69 5.12 -6.56 9.71
N GLU A 70 3.96 -6.78 10.32
CA GLU A 70 2.68 -6.95 9.65
C GLU A 70 2.09 -5.56 9.38
N ILE A 71 1.95 -5.20 8.10
CA ILE A 71 1.52 -3.88 7.66
C ILE A 71 0.19 -4.03 6.89
N PRO A 72 -0.86 -3.25 7.20
CA PRO A 72 -2.10 -3.27 6.44
C PRO A 72 -1.87 -2.91 4.97
N ALA A 73 -2.56 -3.58 4.04
CA ALA A 73 -2.33 -3.41 2.61
C ALA A 73 -2.54 -1.96 2.13
N GLU A 74 -3.41 -1.19 2.78
CA GLU A 74 -3.63 0.24 2.51
C GLU A 74 -2.42 1.14 2.84
N GLN A 75 -1.43 0.60 3.55
CA GLN A 75 -0.16 1.25 3.86
C GLN A 75 0.99 0.71 2.99
N ILE A 76 0.72 -0.19 2.05
CA ILE A 76 1.73 -0.83 1.18
C ILE A 76 1.50 -0.44 -0.28
N SER A 77 2.58 -0.07 -0.96
CA SER A 77 2.62 0.28 -2.37
C SER A 77 3.68 -0.50 -3.12
N PRO A 78 3.46 -0.89 -4.40
CA PRO A 78 4.55 -1.35 -5.25
C PRO A 78 5.63 -0.28 -5.37
N ALA A 79 6.89 -0.69 -5.41
CA ALA A 79 7.98 0.25 -5.66
C ALA A 79 7.77 0.99 -6.99
N GLY A 80 7.79 2.32 -6.95
CA GLY A 80 7.58 3.19 -8.13
C GLY A 80 6.14 3.67 -8.35
N ALA A 81 5.17 3.19 -7.56
CA ALA A 81 3.86 3.84 -7.48
C ALA A 81 3.95 5.00 -6.48
N GLY A 82 4.05 6.23 -6.99
CA GLY A 82 4.04 7.43 -6.14
C GLY A 82 2.70 7.58 -5.41
N TRP A 83 2.74 7.97 -4.14
CA TRP A 83 1.57 8.52 -3.45
C TRP A 83 1.25 9.87 -4.09
N VAL A 84 0.05 10.02 -4.66
CA VAL A 84 -0.43 11.34 -5.09
C VAL A 84 -0.97 12.06 -3.84
N ASP A 85 -0.43 13.25 -3.57
CA ASP A 85 -0.86 14.16 -2.50
C ASP A 85 -2.30 14.65 -2.74
#